data_AF-A0A7S1QJ23-F1
#
_entry.id   AF-A0A7S1QJ23-F1
#
_cell.length_a   1.000
_cell.length_b   1.000
_cell.length_c   1.000
_cell.angle_alpha   90.00
_cell.angle_beta   90.00
_cell.angle_gamma   90.00
#
_symmetry.space_group_name_H-M   'P 1'
#
loop_
_entity.id
_entity.type
_entity.pdbx_description
1 polymer ?
#
loop_
_entity_poly.entity_id
_entity_poly.type
_entity_poly.pdbx_seq_one_letter_code
_entity_poly.pdbx_strand_id
1 'polypeptide(L)'
;MITRKLGTASTARCAALTALRSYSEARSVVAWPVERGPLPSPHTPAPTRVRYARKRHEWREFYGHGASAGHQGRLREIPDWEFADGTPAPHNARRHAFEWHKHNLLYQIIEAGAIVEELAAADRLPMVPATKAQRDWDPNVPLFLEDQDERGARPSVYRGEYSAADIPSHLDADLKPRERGDMPPATVESYNPSEFVDDRIVAKKPEPFWNKRLWALSNEFFIQRYRKNTNTLGKSGK
;
A
#
# COMPACT_ATOMS: atom_id res chain seq x y z
N MET A 1 61.54 -20.80 45.76
CA MET A 1 61.15 -20.52 44.36
C MET A 1 59.63 -20.55 44.28
N ILE A 2 58.98 -19.37 44.23
CA ILE A 2 57.52 -19.24 44.29
C ILE A 2 57.04 -18.87 42.89
N THR A 3 56.23 -19.73 42.29
CA THR A 3 55.60 -19.52 40.98
C THR A 3 54.41 -18.56 41.14
N ARG A 4 54.49 -17.38 40.50
CA ARG A 4 53.36 -16.44 40.40
C ARG A 4 52.38 -16.96 39.35
N LYS A 5 51.20 -17.39 39.80
CA LYS A 5 50.00 -17.51 38.94
C LYS A 5 49.55 -16.09 38.56
N LEU A 6 49.78 -15.69 37.31
CA LEU A 6 49.15 -14.49 36.74
C LEU A 6 47.66 -14.78 36.54
N GLY A 7 46.83 -14.12 37.34
CA GLY A 7 45.39 -14.23 37.30
C GLY A 7 44.82 -13.69 35.98
N THR A 8 43.98 -14.51 35.36
CA THR A 8 43.11 -14.23 34.21
C THR A 8 41.92 -13.32 34.55
N ALA A 9 42.11 -12.36 35.48
CA ALA A 9 41.03 -11.51 36.00
C ALA A 9 40.93 -10.13 35.31
N SER A 10 41.85 -9.80 34.40
CA SER A 10 41.91 -8.46 33.77
C SER A 10 40.96 -8.30 32.57
N THR A 11 40.69 -9.36 31.82
CA THR A 11 39.90 -9.28 30.58
C THR A 11 38.38 -9.21 30.80
N ALA A 12 37.89 -9.47 32.01
CA ALA A 12 36.45 -9.46 32.30
C ALA A 12 35.89 -8.10 32.76
N ARG A 13 36.73 -7.11 33.11
CA ARG A 13 36.28 -5.80 33.63
C ARG A 13 36.26 -4.65 32.61
N CYS A 14 36.87 -4.81 31.44
CA CYS A 14 36.84 -3.77 30.38
C CYS A 14 35.64 -3.88 29.43
N ALA A 15 34.76 -4.89 29.58
CA ALA A 15 33.58 -5.04 28.73
C ALA A 15 32.36 -4.20 29.19
N ALA A 16 32.49 -3.40 30.24
CA ALA A 16 31.36 -2.80 30.96
C ALA A 16 30.99 -1.34 30.59
N LEU A 17 31.68 -0.69 29.64
CA LEU A 17 31.41 0.73 29.29
C LEU A 17 31.00 0.95 27.83
N THR A 18 30.50 -0.07 27.12
CA THR A 18 29.97 0.15 25.76
C THR A 18 28.55 0.72 25.84
N ALA A 19 28.40 2.01 25.54
CA ALA A 19 27.08 2.65 25.47
C ALA A 19 26.19 1.90 24.44
N LEU A 20 25.17 1.19 24.92
CA LEU A 20 24.18 0.51 24.09
C LEU A 20 22.83 1.18 24.33
N ARG A 21 22.49 2.15 23.48
CA ARG A 21 21.22 2.89 23.57
C ARG A 21 20.45 2.73 22.27
N SER A 22 19.23 2.20 22.36
CA SER A 22 18.28 2.16 21.24
C SER A 22 17.22 3.27 21.32
N TYR A 23 17.08 3.93 22.48
CA TYR A 23 16.14 5.01 22.75
C TYR A 23 16.77 6.09 23.65
N SER A 24 16.23 7.32 23.60
CA SER A 24 16.66 8.47 24.41
C SER A 24 16.47 8.22 25.92
N GLU A 25 15.46 7.42 26.27
CA GLU A 25 15.26 6.85 27.60
C GLU A 25 15.45 5.34 27.47
N ALA A 26 16.30 4.72 28.29
CA ALA A 26 16.73 3.32 28.15
C ALA A 26 15.63 2.27 28.47
N ARG A 27 14.44 2.41 27.88
CA ARG A 27 13.35 1.43 27.90
C ARG A 27 13.32 0.73 26.55
N SER A 28 14.00 -0.40 26.44
CA SER A 28 13.83 -1.30 25.30
C SER A 28 12.69 -2.29 25.60
N VAL A 29 12.00 -2.72 24.54
CA VAL A 29 11.16 -3.92 24.62
C VAL A 29 12.04 -5.08 25.09
N VAL A 30 11.56 -5.84 26.08
CA VAL A 30 12.32 -6.93 26.73
C VAL A 30 12.95 -7.84 25.67
N ALA A 31 14.28 -7.79 25.56
CA ALA A 31 15.02 -8.43 24.47
C ALA A 31 15.02 -9.97 24.56
N TRP A 32 14.80 -10.50 25.77
CA TRP A 32 14.77 -11.94 26.04
C TRP A 32 13.54 -12.28 26.87
N PRO A 33 12.36 -12.39 26.25
CA PRO A 33 11.21 -12.94 26.94
C PRO A 33 11.50 -14.41 27.30
N VAL A 34 11.06 -14.82 28.49
CA VAL A 34 11.18 -16.21 28.99
C VAL A 34 10.38 -17.19 28.12
N GLU A 35 9.38 -16.66 27.40
CA GLU A 35 8.57 -17.36 26.40
C GLU A 35 8.88 -16.84 25.00
N ARG A 36 8.51 -17.58 23.94
CA ARG A 36 8.71 -17.14 22.54
C ARG A 36 8.04 -15.78 22.31
N GLY A 37 8.83 -14.72 22.34
CA GLY A 37 8.36 -13.36 22.10
C GLY A 37 7.83 -13.13 20.69
N PRO A 38 7.08 -12.04 20.47
CA PRO A 38 6.60 -11.68 19.15
C PRO A 38 7.79 -11.41 18.21
N LEU A 39 7.88 -12.20 17.15
CA LEU A 39 8.86 -11.98 16.10
C LEU A 39 8.37 -10.85 15.17
N PRO A 40 9.28 -9.99 14.68
CA PRO A 40 8.91 -8.98 13.71
C PRO A 40 8.44 -9.64 12.40
N SER A 41 7.47 -9.01 11.74
CA SER A 41 6.98 -9.49 10.44
C SER A 41 8.16 -9.59 9.44
N PRO A 42 8.37 -10.75 8.81
CA PRO A 42 9.45 -10.92 7.83
C PRO A 42 9.09 -10.35 6.46
N HIS A 43 7.87 -9.83 6.28
CA HIS A 43 7.36 -9.34 5.01
C HIS A 43 7.32 -7.81 4.93
N THR A 44 7.47 -7.30 3.71
CA THR A 44 7.34 -5.87 3.41
C THR A 44 5.93 -5.38 3.76
N PRO A 45 5.76 -4.23 4.44
CA PRO A 45 4.46 -3.67 4.77
C PRO A 45 3.84 -3.01 3.53
N ALA A 46 3.44 -3.82 2.54
CA ALA A 46 2.72 -3.36 1.37
C ALA A 46 1.22 -3.65 1.52
N PRO A 47 0.32 -2.77 1.04
CA PRO A 47 -1.13 -3.01 1.05
C PRO A 47 -1.56 -4.09 0.05
N THR A 48 -0.64 -4.64 -0.74
CA THR A 48 -0.93 -5.65 -1.77
C THR A 48 -1.05 -7.05 -1.18
N ARG A 49 -1.86 -7.91 -1.82
CA ARG A 49 -2.03 -9.31 -1.41
C ARG A 49 -0.75 -10.15 -1.58
N VAL A 50 0.12 -9.76 -2.51
CA VAL A 50 1.40 -10.45 -2.76
C VAL A 50 2.42 -10.00 -1.73
N ARG A 51 2.91 -10.95 -0.93
CA ARG A 51 3.87 -10.67 0.14
C ARG A 51 5.30 -10.97 -0.31
N TYR A 52 6.13 -9.94 -0.28
CA TYR A 52 7.57 -10.09 -0.48
C TYR A 52 8.29 -10.17 0.87
N ALA A 53 9.39 -10.90 0.92
CA ALA A 53 10.27 -10.89 2.09
C ALA A 53 10.95 -9.52 2.19
N ARG A 54 11.14 -9.04 3.43
CA ARG A 54 11.82 -7.79 3.70
C ARG A 54 13.25 -7.81 3.18
N LYS A 55 13.62 -6.76 2.47
CA LYS A 55 15.00 -6.53 2.05
C LYS A 55 15.83 -5.99 3.21
N ARG A 56 17.17 -6.02 3.05
CA ARG A 56 18.13 -5.56 4.07
C ARG A 56 17.91 -4.09 4.50
N HIS A 57 17.48 -3.21 3.59
CA HIS A 57 17.22 -1.80 3.92
C HIS A 57 15.90 -1.63 4.69
N GLU A 58 14.86 -2.40 4.38
CA GLU A 58 13.60 -2.38 5.14
C GLU A 58 13.82 -2.85 6.59
N TRP A 59 14.68 -3.85 6.79
CA TRP A 59 15.11 -4.23 8.14
C TRP A 59 15.85 -3.10 8.86
N ARG A 60 16.66 -2.34 8.15
CA ARG A 60 17.41 -1.21 8.72
C ARG A 60 16.48 -0.08 9.15
N GLU A 61 15.50 0.24 8.31
CA GLU A 61 14.45 1.21 8.64
C GLU A 61 13.60 0.73 9.82
N PHE A 62 13.23 -0.55 9.84
CA PHE A 62 12.50 -1.16 10.95
C PHE A 62 13.25 -1.02 12.29
N TYR A 63 14.58 -1.13 12.28
CA TYR A 63 15.41 -0.93 13.47
C TYR A 63 15.82 0.54 13.71
N GLY A 64 15.26 1.52 12.98
CA GLY A 64 15.43 2.94 13.26
C GLY A 64 16.76 3.56 12.79
N HIS A 65 17.48 2.92 11.87
CA HIS A 65 18.73 3.47 11.30
C HIS A 65 18.49 4.39 10.09
N GLY A 66 17.28 4.38 9.53
CA GLY A 66 16.93 5.12 8.30
C GLY A 66 17.59 4.53 7.05
N ALA A 67 17.76 5.37 6.02
CA ALA A 67 18.22 4.96 4.69
C ALA A 67 19.64 4.34 4.68
N SER A 68 20.52 4.78 5.58
CA SER A 68 21.89 4.26 5.71
C SER A 68 22.27 4.06 7.17
N ALA A 69 23.19 3.14 7.46
CA ALA A 69 23.52 2.77 8.84
C ALA A 69 24.02 3.95 9.70
N GLY A 70 24.67 4.95 9.07
CA GLY A 70 25.16 6.16 9.73
C GLY A 70 24.27 7.39 9.52
N HIS A 71 23.06 7.24 8.96
CA HIS A 71 22.17 8.39 8.73
C HIS A 71 21.38 8.73 10.00
N GLN A 72 20.78 7.74 10.65
CA GLN A 72 20.00 7.90 11.88
C GLN A 72 20.30 6.75 12.86
N GLY A 73 19.81 6.91 14.08
CA GLY A 73 19.92 5.91 15.14
C GLY A 73 21.31 5.84 15.77
N ARG A 74 21.53 4.73 16.47
CA ARG A 74 22.62 4.58 17.45
C ARG A 74 24.01 4.90 16.92
N LEU A 75 24.32 4.45 15.70
CA LEU A 75 25.66 4.62 15.11
C LEU A 75 26.02 6.08 14.84
N ARG A 76 25.04 6.98 14.79
CA ARG A 76 25.28 8.42 14.63
C ARG A 76 25.16 9.17 15.95
N GLU A 77 24.35 8.67 16.88
CA GLU A 77 24.05 9.34 18.14
C GLU A 77 25.09 9.10 19.24
N ILE A 78 25.73 7.94 19.26
CA ILE A 78 26.74 7.61 20.26
C ILE A 78 28.07 8.24 19.83
N PRO A 79 28.81 8.89 20.75
CA PRO A 79 30.14 9.39 20.44
C PRO A 79 31.08 8.22 20.09
N ASP A 80 31.94 8.42 19.09
CA ASP A 80 32.85 7.38 18.62
C ASP A 80 33.88 6.96 19.69
N TRP A 81 34.18 7.85 20.64
CA TRP A 81 35.16 7.65 21.70
C TRP A 81 34.81 8.49 22.94
N GLU A 82 35.39 8.08 24.07
CA GLU A 82 35.39 8.80 25.35
C GLU A 82 36.79 8.71 25.97
N PHE A 83 37.14 9.64 26.86
CA PHE A 83 38.40 9.56 27.59
C PHE A 83 38.34 8.46 28.66
N ALA A 84 39.50 7.91 29.05
CA ALA A 84 39.58 6.81 30.01
C ALA A 84 39.09 7.17 31.43
N ASP A 85 39.05 8.47 31.75
CA ASP A 85 38.49 9.03 32.98
C ASP A 85 36.95 9.20 32.91
N GLY A 86 36.33 8.89 31.77
CA GLY A 86 34.91 9.07 31.52
C GLY A 86 34.52 10.45 31.00
N THR A 87 35.48 11.33 30.71
CA THR A 87 35.19 12.63 30.09
C THR A 87 34.65 12.41 28.66
N PRO A 88 33.50 13.00 28.28
CA PRO A 88 32.92 12.80 26.96
C PRO A 88 33.72 13.52 25.87
N ALA A 89 33.59 13.05 24.62
CA ALA A 89 34.17 13.73 23.47
C ALA A 89 33.58 15.14 23.27
N PRO A 90 34.39 16.13 22.84
CA PRO A 90 33.92 17.49 22.61
C PRO A 90 32.92 17.55 21.44
N HIS A 91 32.03 18.53 21.50
CA HIS A 91 30.97 18.69 20.51
C HIS A 91 31.52 19.28 19.19
N ASN A 92 31.50 18.50 18.12
CA ASN A 92 31.91 18.98 16.80
C ASN A 92 30.79 19.83 16.15
N ALA A 93 31.14 20.75 15.25
CA ALA A 93 30.20 21.52 14.43
C ALA A 93 29.25 20.63 13.63
N ARG A 94 29.73 19.48 13.11
CA ARG A 94 28.87 18.49 12.43
C ARG A 94 27.84 17.87 13.36
N ARG A 95 28.21 17.65 14.63
CA ARG A 95 27.27 17.17 15.64
C ARG A 95 26.24 18.25 15.94
N HIS A 96 26.65 19.52 16.00
CA HIS A 96 25.74 20.64 16.23
C HIS A 96 24.72 20.78 15.10
N ALA A 97 25.17 20.71 13.85
CA ALA A 97 24.27 20.72 12.69
C ALA A 97 23.27 19.54 12.71
N PHE A 98 23.68 18.37 13.22
CA PHE A 98 22.80 17.22 13.36
C PHE A 98 21.74 17.41 14.45
N GLU A 99 22.11 17.91 15.63
CA GLU A 99 21.13 18.23 16.68
C GLU A 99 20.18 19.35 16.24
N TRP A 100 20.71 20.38 15.56
CA TRP A 100 19.90 21.42 14.92
C TRP A 100 18.88 20.83 13.94
N HIS A 101 19.30 19.89 13.09
CA HIS A 101 18.40 19.21 12.17
C HIS A 101 17.28 18.45 12.90
N LYS A 102 17.58 17.77 14.02
CA LYS A 102 16.56 17.11 14.85
C LYS A 102 15.56 18.11 15.44
N HIS A 103 16.04 19.21 16.00
CA HIS A 103 15.17 20.26 16.51
C HIS A 103 14.30 20.86 15.40
N ASN A 104 14.85 21.02 14.20
CA ASN A 104 14.08 21.50 13.06
C ASN A 104 12.97 20.51 12.63
N LEU A 105 13.22 19.20 12.65
CA LEU A 105 12.18 18.20 12.41
C LEU A 105 11.07 18.25 13.46
N LEU A 106 11.42 18.44 14.74
CA LEU A 106 10.45 18.61 15.82
C LEU A 106 9.62 19.89 15.63
N TYR A 107 10.28 20.99 15.30
CA TYR A 107 9.61 22.26 15.00
C TYR A 107 8.61 22.11 13.85
N GLN A 108 9.00 21.45 12.75
CA GLN A 108 8.11 21.19 11.61
C GLN A 108 6.85 20.40 12.00
N ILE A 109 6.98 19.40 12.88
CA ILE A 109 5.82 18.61 13.34
C ILE A 109 4.89 19.46 14.21
N ILE A 110 5.46 20.26 15.12
CA ILE A 110 4.68 21.13 16.02
C ILE A 110 3.97 22.22 15.21
N GLU A 111 4.68 22.86 14.28
CA GLU A 111 4.14 23.91 13.41
C GLU A 111 3.04 23.35 12.49
N ALA A 112 3.26 22.20 11.86
CA ALA A 112 2.24 21.56 11.03
C ALA A 112 0.99 21.18 11.86
N GLY A 113 1.18 20.69 13.09
CA GLY A 113 0.08 20.41 14.02
C GLY A 113 -0.71 21.66 14.38
N ALA A 114 -0.01 22.74 14.75
CA ALA A 114 -0.62 24.02 15.11
C ALA A 114 -1.44 24.62 13.95
N ILE A 115 -0.94 24.53 12.71
CA ILE A 115 -1.66 24.98 11.52
C ILE A 115 -2.97 24.18 11.34
N VAL A 116 -2.94 22.86 11.55
CA VAL A 116 -4.14 22.03 11.44
C VAL A 116 -5.15 22.38 12.54
N GLU A 117 -4.69 22.64 13.76
CA GLU A 117 -5.55 23.07 14.87
C GLU A 117 -6.18 24.45 14.61
N GLU A 118 -5.43 25.39 14.06
CA GLU A 118 -5.94 26.71 13.67
C GLU A 118 -7.00 26.59 12.56
N LEU A 119 -6.73 25.79 11.53
CA LEU A 119 -7.70 25.54 10.45
C LEU A 119 -8.95 24.83 10.95
N ALA A 120 -8.81 23.92 11.91
CA ALA A 120 -9.94 23.26 12.57
C ALA A 120 -10.76 24.26 13.39
N ALA A 121 -10.12 25.09 14.21
CA ALA A 121 -10.79 26.10 15.04
C ALA A 121 -11.48 27.20 14.20
N ALA A 122 -10.99 27.45 12.99
CA ALA A 122 -11.61 28.38 12.04
C ALA A 122 -12.68 27.72 11.13
N ASP A 123 -13.02 26.45 11.36
CA ASP A 123 -13.94 25.66 10.52
C ASP A 123 -13.58 25.67 9.02
N ARG A 124 -12.28 25.75 8.69
CA ARG A 124 -11.77 25.77 7.31
C ARG A 124 -11.41 24.39 6.77
N LEU A 125 -11.40 23.36 7.62
CA LEU A 125 -11.17 21.98 7.19
C LEU A 125 -12.41 21.46 6.45
N PRO A 126 -12.29 21.06 5.17
CA PRO A 126 -13.44 20.57 4.44
C PRO A 126 -13.91 19.23 5.01
N MET A 127 -15.22 19.06 5.15
CA MET A 127 -15.82 17.77 5.50
C MET A 127 -15.65 16.74 4.39
N VAL A 128 -15.60 17.20 3.13
CA VAL A 128 -15.41 16.35 1.97
C VAL A 128 -13.92 16.02 1.82
N PRO A 129 -13.54 14.73 1.77
CA PRO A 129 -12.15 14.33 1.58
C PRO A 129 -11.65 14.74 0.21
N ALA A 130 -10.32 14.91 0.14
CA ALA A 130 -9.56 15.19 -1.08
C ALA A 130 -9.85 16.57 -1.73
N THR A 131 -8.91 16.97 -2.58
CA THR A 131 -9.05 18.21 -3.36
C THR A 131 -10.04 18.01 -4.51
N LYS A 132 -10.55 19.09 -5.11
CA LYS A 132 -11.43 19.01 -6.29
C LYS A 132 -10.77 18.23 -7.44
N ALA A 133 -9.51 18.56 -7.75
CA ALA A 133 -8.77 17.90 -8.84
C ALA A 133 -8.60 16.38 -8.60
N GLN A 134 -8.42 15.95 -7.34
CA GLN A 134 -8.34 14.53 -7.01
C GLN A 134 -9.71 13.85 -7.14
N ARG A 135 -10.80 14.49 -6.72
CA ARG A 135 -12.16 13.97 -6.86
C ARG A 135 -12.58 13.78 -8.32
N ASP A 136 -12.20 14.73 -9.18
CA ASP A 136 -12.52 14.66 -10.61
C ASP A 136 -11.73 13.52 -11.32
N TRP A 137 -10.58 13.14 -10.77
CA TRP A 137 -9.69 12.12 -11.35
C TRP A 137 -9.91 10.71 -10.78
N ASP A 138 -10.13 10.57 -9.47
CA ASP A 138 -10.21 9.28 -8.79
C ASP A 138 -11.68 8.84 -8.61
N PRO A 139 -12.16 7.84 -9.36
CA PRO A 139 -13.53 7.35 -9.24
C PRO A 139 -13.79 6.60 -7.92
N ASN A 140 -12.76 6.31 -7.12
CA ASN A 140 -12.94 5.67 -5.81
C ASN A 140 -13.35 6.67 -4.72
N VAL A 141 -13.21 7.98 -4.95
CA VAL A 141 -13.70 8.98 -4.02
C VAL A 141 -15.23 9.08 -4.18
N PRO A 142 -16.02 8.85 -3.12
CA PRO A 142 -17.48 8.89 -3.20
C PRO A 142 -18.00 10.23 -3.71
N LEU A 143 -19.19 10.21 -4.33
CA LEU A 143 -19.86 11.43 -4.73
C LEU A 143 -20.65 11.96 -3.54
N PHE A 144 -20.15 13.04 -2.94
CA PHE A 144 -20.79 13.69 -1.80
C PHE A 144 -21.99 14.55 -2.25
N LEU A 145 -23.06 13.89 -2.69
CA LEU A 145 -24.35 14.51 -3.05
C LEU A 145 -25.28 14.45 -1.82
N GLU A 146 -25.89 15.57 -1.42
CA GLU A 146 -26.72 15.63 -0.20
C GLU A 146 -28.11 14.98 -0.42
N ASP A 147 -28.78 15.33 -1.52
CA ASP A 147 -30.19 14.96 -1.77
C ASP A 147 -30.38 13.94 -2.91
N GLN A 148 -29.30 13.57 -3.60
CA GLN A 148 -29.34 12.68 -4.76
C GLN A 148 -28.57 11.40 -4.50
N ASP A 149 -29.09 10.30 -5.03
CA ASP A 149 -28.38 9.04 -5.01
C ASP A 149 -27.21 9.10 -6.02
N GLU A 150 -26.06 8.55 -5.63
CA GLU A 150 -24.83 8.57 -6.44
C GLU A 150 -24.99 7.97 -7.84
N ARG A 151 -25.96 7.08 -8.03
CA ARG A 151 -26.21 6.34 -9.27
C ARG A 151 -27.50 6.75 -9.98
N GLY A 152 -28.03 7.94 -9.69
CA GLY A 152 -29.22 8.48 -10.35
C GLY A 152 -30.49 8.29 -9.51
N ALA A 153 -31.47 7.57 -10.04
CA ALA A 153 -32.71 7.29 -9.29
C ALA A 153 -32.47 6.25 -8.20
N ARG A 154 -33.20 6.37 -7.09
CA ARG A 154 -33.16 5.40 -5.99
C ARG A 154 -33.39 3.99 -6.51
N PRO A 155 -32.53 3.00 -6.18
CA PRO A 155 -32.79 1.62 -6.56
C PRO A 155 -34.13 1.19 -5.96
N SER A 156 -34.96 0.52 -6.75
CA SER A 156 -36.25 0.03 -6.26
C SER A 156 -36.00 -0.95 -5.12
N VAL A 157 -36.28 -0.53 -3.88
CA VAL A 157 -36.26 -1.42 -2.73
C VAL A 157 -37.49 -2.31 -2.86
N TYR A 158 -37.35 -3.43 -3.56
CA TYR A 158 -38.37 -4.48 -3.56
C TYR A 158 -38.40 -5.11 -2.17
N ARG A 159 -39.16 -4.48 -1.27
CA ARG A 159 -39.57 -5.09 -0.01
C ARG A 159 -40.54 -6.19 -0.42
N GLY A 160 -40.24 -7.44 -0.11
CA GLY A 160 -41.08 -8.60 -0.42
C GLY A 160 -42.41 -8.62 0.33
N GLU A 161 -43.22 -7.59 0.16
CA GLU A 161 -44.61 -7.51 0.57
C GLU A 161 -45.42 -7.36 -0.72
N TYR A 162 -46.01 -8.47 -1.16
CA TYR A 162 -47.00 -8.47 -2.23
C TYR A 162 -48.21 -7.63 -1.79
N SER A 163 -48.20 -6.34 -2.10
CA SER A 163 -49.43 -5.56 -2.23
C SER A 163 -49.79 -5.51 -3.70
N ALA A 164 -50.84 -6.25 -4.08
CA ALA A 164 -51.34 -6.37 -5.45
C ALA A 164 -51.95 -5.07 -6.03
N ALA A 165 -51.61 -3.90 -5.49
CA ALA A 165 -52.31 -2.64 -5.77
C ALA A 165 -51.51 -1.63 -6.62
N ASP A 166 -50.18 -1.72 -6.71
CA ASP A 166 -49.38 -0.66 -7.35
C ASP A 166 -48.48 -1.20 -8.46
N ILE A 167 -49.10 -1.59 -9.58
CA ILE A 167 -48.41 -1.65 -10.88
C ILE A 167 -48.79 -0.38 -11.64
N PRO A 168 -47.87 0.57 -11.89
CA PRO A 168 -48.14 1.68 -12.79
C PRO A 168 -48.38 1.15 -14.19
N SER A 169 -49.65 1.13 -14.60
CA SER A 169 -50.11 0.76 -15.93
C SER A 169 -49.79 1.88 -16.92
N HIS A 170 -48.54 1.98 -17.36
CA HIS A 170 -48.19 2.81 -18.51
C HIS A 170 -47.10 2.15 -19.35
N LEU A 171 -47.42 0.99 -19.93
CA LEU A 171 -46.75 0.46 -21.11
C LEU A 171 -47.81 -0.30 -21.94
N ASP A 172 -48.08 0.28 -23.11
CA ASP A 172 -48.56 -0.38 -24.34
C ASP A 172 -49.96 -1.02 -24.34
N ALA A 173 -50.97 -0.16 -24.45
CA ALA A 173 -52.28 -0.54 -24.97
C ALA A 173 -52.22 -0.74 -26.49
N ASP A 174 -51.59 -1.81 -26.97
CA ASP A 174 -51.90 -2.37 -28.30
C ASP A 174 -51.26 -3.75 -28.57
N LEU A 175 -51.44 -4.75 -27.70
CA LEU A 175 -51.20 -6.14 -28.09
C LEU A 175 -52.32 -7.08 -27.57
N LYS A 176 -52.83 -7.86 -28.51
CA LYS A 176 -53.96 -8.80 -28.47
C LYS A 176 -54.00 -9.74 -27.26
N PRO A 177 -55.19 -10.25 -26.89
CA PRO A 177 -55.31 -11.24 -25.81
C PRO A 177 -54.76 -12.57 -26.31
N ARG A 178 -53.71 -13.09 -25.67
CA ARG A 178 -53.31 -14.49 -25.84
C ARG A 178 -53.16 -15.14 -24.47
N GLU A 179 -54.09 -16.06 -24.23
CA GLU A 179 -54.09 -16.97 -23.10
C GLU A 179 -52.81 -17.80 -23.02
N ARG A 180 -52.39 -18.03 -21.76
CA ARG A 180 -51.55 -19.09 -21.19
C ARG A 180 -50.18 -18.62 -20.68
N GLY A 181 -50.16 -18.37 -19.37
CA GLY A 181 -49.03 -18.69 -18.51
C GLY A 181 -47.77 -17.87 -18.75
N ASP A 182 -47.91 -16.55 -18.84
CA ASP A 182 -46.77 -15.65 -18.72
C ASP A 182 -46.39 -15.57 -17.24
N MET A 183 -45.39 -16.35 -16.85
CA MET A 183 -44.61 -16.11 -15.65
C MET A 183 -44.12 -14.64 -15.68
N PRO A 184 -44.18 -13.89 -14.56
CA PRO A 184 -43.55 -12.58 -14.52
C PRO A 184 -42.08 -12.74 -14.94
N PRO A 185 -41.49 -11.76 -15.67
CA PRO A 185 -40.07 -11.81 -15.97
C PRO A 185 -39.34 -12.02 -14.64
N ALA A 186 -38.51 -13.06 -14.63
CA ALA A 186 -37.74 -13.45 -13.46
C ALA A 186 -37.17 -12.19 -12.80
N THR A 187 -37.41 -12.09 -11.50
CA THR A 187 -36.88 -11.06 -10.60
C THR A 187 -35.52 -10.59 -11.09
N VAL A 188 -35.33 -9.27 -11.18
CA VAL A 188 -34.04 -8.65 -11.48
C VAL A 188 -33.08 -9.09 -10.38
N GLU A 189 -32.44 -10.24 -10.59
CA GLU A 189 -31.31 -10.71 -9.81
C GLU A 189 -30.31 -9.57 -9.82
N SER A 190 -29.85 -9.18 -8.63
CA SER A 190 -28.88 -8.11 -8.43
C SER A 190 -27.81 -8.18 -9.52
N TYR A 191 -27.78 -7.19 -10.43
CA TYR A 191 -26.92 -7.18 -11.61
C TYR A 191 -25.48 -7.46 -11.19
N ASN A 192 -25.03 -8.70 -11.40
CA ASN A 192 -23.69 -9.14 -11.06
C ASN A 192 -22.85 -9.11 -12.33
N PRO A 193 -22.02 -8.08 -12.55
CA PRO A 193 -21.27 -7.95 -13.79
C PRO A 193 -20.33 -9.13 -14.04
N SER A 194 -19.93 -9.88 -13.00
CA SER A 194 -19.07 -11.06 -13.15
C SER A 194 -19.73 -12.24 -13.89
N GLU A 195 -21.06 -12.23 -14.05
CA GLU A 195 -21.75 -13.28 -14.80
C GLU A 195 -21.64 -13.10 -16.32
N PHE A 196 -21.46 -11.85 -16.77
CA PHE A 196 -21.40 -11.50 -18.19
C PHE A 196 -19.98 -11.12 -18.64
N VAL A 197 -19.14 -10.66 -17.72
CA VAL A 197 -17.73 -10.33 -17.99
C VAL A 197 -16.87 -11.58 -17.80
N ASP A 198 -16.40 -12.16 -18.91
CA ASP A 198 -15.50 -13.31 -18.88
C ASP A 198 -14.05 -12.87 -18.66
N ASP A 199 -13.65 -12.73 -17.38
CA ASP A 199 -12.28 -12.42 -16.97
C ASP A 199 -11.34 -13.66 -16.98
N ARG A 200 -11.76 -14.77 -17.60
CA ARG A 200 -10.94 -15.98 -17.63
C ARG A 200 -9.72 -15.78 -18.52
N ILE A 201 -8.54 -15.77 -17.91
CA ILE A 201 -7.28 -15.81 -18.62
C ILE A 201 -7.07 -17.22 -19.20
N VAL A 202 -7.47 -17.42 -20.46
CA VAL A 202 -7.31 -18.71 -21.15
C VAL A 202 -5.90 -18.83 -21.70
N ALA A 203 -5.13 -19.78 -21.18
CA ALA A 203 -3.87 -20.18 -21.78
C ALA A 203 -4.12 -20.78 -23.19
N LYS A 204 -3.33 -20.37 -24.18
CA LYS A 204 -3.44 -20.88 -25.55
C LYS A 204 -3.26 -22.40 -25.54
N LYS A 205 -4.28 -23.14 -26.01
CA LYS A 205 -4.18 -24.58 -26.21
C LYS A 205 -3.35 -24.84 -27.46
N PRO A 206 -2.40 -25.80 -27.45
CA PRO A 206 -1.67 -26.16 -28.65
C PRO A 206 -2.62 -26.76 -29.69
N GLU A 207 -2.39 -26.44 -30.96
CA GLU A 207 -3.16 -27.01 -32.06
C GLU A 207 -2.93 -28.53 -32.15
N PRO A 208 -3.96 -29.32 -32.51
CA PRO A 208 -3.92 -30.79 -32.46
C PRO A 208 -3.16 -31.39 -33.66
N PHE A 209 -1.85 -31.16 -33.73
CA PHE A 209 -0.98 -31.61 -34.85
C PHE A 209 -0.88 -33.14 -34.96
N TRP A 210 -1.18 -33.89 -33.90
CA TRP A 210 -1.12 -35.35 -33.88
C TRP A 210 -2.28 -36.03 -34.63
N ASN A 211 -3.34 -35.30 -34.98
CA ASN A 211 -4.49 -35.86 -35.70
C ASN A 211 -4.69 -35.12 -37.04
N LYS A 212 -4.39 -35.82 -38.15
CA LYS A 212 -4.48 -35.27 -39.52
C LYS A 212 -5.84 -34.64 -39.85
N ARG A 213 -6.94 -35.22 -39.35
CA ARG A 213 -8.30 -34.72 -39.62
C ARG A 213 -8.60 -33.46 -38.80
N LEU A 214 -8.24 -33.45 -37.51
CA LEU A 214 -8.46 -32.29 -36.65
C LEU A 214 -7.54 -31.12 -37.02
N TRP A 215 -6.28 -31.39 -37.38
CA TRP A 215 -5.32 -30.40 -37.86
C TRP A 215 -5.81 -29.65 -39.10
N ALA A 216 -6.39 -30.37 -40.08
CA ALA A 216 -6.95 -29.75 -41.28
C ALA A 216 -8.22 -28.93 -40.99
N LEU A 217 -9.00 -29.34 -39.98
CA LEU A 217 -10.24 -28.65 -39.58
C LEU A 217 -9.99 -27.44 -38.67
N SER A 218 -8.90 -27.45 -37.90
CA SER A 218 -8.49 -26.33 -37.04
C SER A 218 -7.59 -25.32 -37.75
N ASN A 219 -7.43 -25.42 -39.07
CA ASN A 219 -6.52 -24.58 -39.84
C ASN A 219 -7.13 -23.17 -39.99
N GLU A 220 -6.54 -22.18 -39.30
CA GLU A 220 -6.96 -20.80 -39.41
C GLU A 220 -6.26 -20.14 -40.61
N PHE A 221 -7.05 -19.76 -41.63
CA PHE A 221 -6.51 -19.08 -42.82
C PHE A 221 -6.29 -17.59 -42.54
N PHE A 222 -5.22 -17.25 -41.81
CA PHE A 222 -4.78 -15.87 -41.67
C PHE A 222 -3.39 -15.64 -42.28
N ILE A 223 -3.26 -14.55 -43.03
CA ILE A 223 -1.97 -14.07 -43.51
C ILE A 223 -1.48 -13.05 -42.49
N GLN A 224 -0.40 -13.38 -41.78
CA GLN A 224 0.24 -12.41 -40.87
C GLN A 224 0.69 -11.19 -41.66
N ARG A 225 0.02 -10.06 -41.46
CA ARG A 225 0.43 -8.78 -42.02
C ARG A 225 1.27 -8.03 -40.99
N TYR A 226 2.53 -7.83 -41.30
CA TYR A 226 3.38 -6.90 -40.55
C TYR A 226 2.92 -5.47 -40.85
N ARG A 227 2.77 -4.64 -39.80
CA ARG A 227 2.56 -3.20 -39.98
C ARG A 227 3.81 -2.64 -40.68
N LYS A 228 3.66 -2.15 -41.92
CA LYS A 228 4.75 -1.44 -42.61
C LYS A 228 5.01 -0.14 -41.86
N ASN A 229 6.20 0.03 -41.31
CA ASN A 229 6.62 1.29 -40.70
C ASN A 229 6.84 2.33 -41.81
N THR A 230 5.81 3.09 -42.17
CA THR A 230 5.89 4.22 -43.12
C THR A 230 6.46 5.48 -42.48
N ASN A 231 7.29 5.35 -41.45
CA ASN A 231 8.05 6.47 -40.89
C ASN A 231 9.36 6.63 -41.70
N THR A 232 9.24 6.99 -42.97
CA THR A 232 10.33 7.65 -43.69
C THR A 232 10.34 9.13 -43.29
N LEU A 233 10.75 9.41 -42.06
CA LEU A 233 11.27 10.74 -41.71
C LEU A 233 12.58 10.94 -42.50
N GLY A 234 12.47 11.68 -43.59
CA GLY A 234 13.52 12.50 -44.20
C GLY A 234 14.91 11.88 -44.42
N LYS A 235 15.15 11.33 -45.61
CA LYS A 235 16.41 11.60 -46.31
C LYS A 235 16.13 12.67 -47.35
N SER A 236 16.22 13.94 -46.94
CA SER A 236 16.42 15.04 -47.88
C SER A 236 17.76 14.81 -48.57
N GLY A 237 17.71 14.48 -49.86
CA GLY A 237 18.87 14.44 -50.73
C GLY A 237 19.47 15.83 -50.88
N LYS A 238 20.81 15.85 -50.91
CA LYS A 238 21.65 16.94 -51.38
C LYS A 238 21.39 17.26 -52.85
#